data_AF-A0AAD3R880-F1
#
_entry.id   AF-A0AAD3R880-F1
#
_cell.length_a   1.000
_cell.length_b   1.000
_cell.length_c   1.000
_cell.angle_alpha   90.00
_cell.angle_beta   90.00
_cell.angle_gamma   90.00
#
_symmetry.space_group_name_H-M   'P 1'
#
loop_
_entity.id
_entity.type
_entity.pdbx_description
1 polymer ?
#
loop_
_entity_poly.entity_id
_entity_poly.type
_entity_poly.pdbx_seq_one_letter_code
_entity_poly.pdbx_strand_id
1 'polypeptide(L)'
;GVSEFLLPLYVKEIQSRRDSPLILQSDRNVTVNARNDQGQLTGQLTVGSEMVEAQCQRFEVRSADGERVLFSADEEEISIGTEKLRVTGNEGVVFSHSVETSHVRAEPFQDLKSFHMCVPSFSDPPHPCPPPPFLSRYEK
;
A
#
# COMPACT_ATOMS: atom_id res chain seq x y z
N GLY A 1 4.82 -18.16 -32.86
CA GLY A 1 5.90 -19.18 -32.87
C GLY A 1 6.74 -18.99 -31.63
N VAL A 2 7.50 -20.03 -31.26
CA VAL A 2 8.56 -19.93 -30.24
C VAL A 2 9.83 -19.46 -30.95
N SER A 3 10.56 -18.53 -30.36
CA SER A 3 11.83 -18.05 -30.88
C SER A 3 12.84 -17.98 -29.74
N GLU A 4 14.05 -18.45 -30.00
CA GLU A 4 15.12 -18.52 -29.02
C GLU A 4 16.28 -17.62 -29.47
N PHE A 5 16.84 -16.86 -28.54
CA PHE A 5 17.96 -15.95 -28.78
C PHE A 5 19.10 -16.31 -27.82
N LEU A 6 20.25 -16.72 -28.37
CA LEU A 6 21.44 -17.08 -27.59
C LEU A 6 22.34 -15.86 -27.28
N LEU A 7 22.05 -14.71 -27.89
CA LEU A 7 22.80 -13.47 -27.77
C LEU A 7 21.85 -12.32 -27.39
N PRO A 8 22.37 -11.19 -26.88
CA PRO A 8 21.55 -10.02 -26.57
C PRO A 8 20.74 -9.56 -27.77
N LEU A 9 19.45 -9.33 -27.54
CA LEU A 9 18.52 -8.82 -28.54
C LEU A 9 18.38 -7.30 -28.36
N TYR A 10 18.70 -6.54 -29.40
CA TYR A 10 18.47 -5.10 -29.47
C TYR A 10 17.26 -4.83 -30.35
N VAL A 11 16.21 -4.29 -29.75
CA VAL A 11 14.96 -3.98 -30.44
C VAL A 11 14.53 -2.58 -30.11
N LYS A 12 13.94 -1.91 -31.11
CA LYS A 12 13.37 -0.57 -30.93
C LYS A 12 12.09 -0.60 -30.10
N GLU A 13 11.32 -1.68 -30.22
CA GLU A 13 10.00 -1.77 -29.61
C GLU A 13 9.64 -3.23 -29.31
N ILE A 14 9.05 -3.45 -28.13
CA ILE A 14 8.47 -4.73 -27.70
C ILE A 14 7.02 -4.44 -27.32
N GLN A 15 6.07 -5.10 -27.97
CA GLN A 15 4.65 -4.99 -27.64
C GLN A 15 4.08 -6.37 -27.34
N SER A 16 3.15 -6.42 -26.39
CA SER A 16 2.32 -7.61 -26.21
C SER A 16 1.28 -7.72 -27.34
N ARG A 17 0.66 -8.90 -27.43
CA ARG A 17 -0.50 -9.08 -28.31
C ARG A 17 -1.71 -8.35 -27.72
N ARG A 18 -2.66 -7.99 -28.59
CA ARG A 18 -3.93 -7.38 -28.17
C ARG A 18 -4.58 -8.24 -27.08
N ASP A 19 -5.03 -7.57 -26.02
CA ASP A 19 -5.69 -8.20 -24.86
C ASP A 19 -4.83 -9.26 -24.14
N SER A 20 -3.50 -9.21 -24.30
CA SER A 20 -2.56 -10.13 -23.66
C SER A 20 -1.47 -9.34 -22.91
N PRO A 21 -1.02 -9.79 -21.73
CA PRO A 21 0.10 -9.17 -21.04
C PRO A 21 1.44 -9.46 -21.75
N LEU A 22 2.41 -8.58 -21.57
CA LEU A 22 3.82 -8.91 -21.81
C LEU A 22 4.34 -9.65 -20.58
N ILE A 23 4.76 -10.90 -20.76
CA ILE A 23 5.24 -11.75 -19.66
C ILE A 23 6.75 -11.87 -19.76
N LEU A 24 7.47 -11.50 -18.69
CA LEU A 24 8.89 -11.77 -18.50
C LEU A 24 9.04 -12.81 -17.38
N GLN A 25 9.64 -13.95 -17.68
CA GLN A 25 9.88 -15.03 -16.73
C GLN A 25 11.38 -15.36 -16.68
N SER A 26 11.90 -15.51 -15.47
CA SER A 26 13.31 -15.76 -15.22
C SER A 26 13.45 -16.55 -13.92
N ASP A 27 14.47 -17.40 -13.84
CA ASP A 27 14.91 -18.09 -12.62
C ASP A 27 15.75 -17.19 -11.71
N ARG A 28 16.18 -16.04 -12.23
CA ARG A 28 16.94 -15.00 -11.54
C ARG A 28 16.22 -13.67 -11.61
N ASN A 29 16.75 -12.69 -10.87
CA ASN A 29 16.21 -11.34 -10.82
C ASN A 29 16.06 -10.73 -12.22
N VAL A 30 14.95 -10.04 -12.44
CA VAL A 30 14.69 -9.27 -13.65
C VAL A 30 14.85 -7.80 -13.34
N THR A 31 15.71 -7.10 -14.07
CA THR A 31 15.91 -5.65 -13.92
C THR A 31 15.52 -4.92 -15.20
N VAL A 32 14.61 -3.96 -15.07
CA VAL A 32 14.20 -3.04 -16.13
C VAL A 32 14.81 -1.68 -15.85
N ASN A 33 15.57 -1.16 -16.81
CA ASN A 33 16.21 0.15 -16.72
C ASN A 33 15.55 1.12 -17.70
N ALA A 34 15.02 2.23 -17.20
CA ALA A 34 14.64 3.37 -18.03
C ALA A 34 15.88 4.26 -18.23
N ARG A 35 16.15 4.64 -19.48
CA ARG A 35 17.27 5.52 -19.83
C ARG A 35 16.79 6.68 -20.71
N ASN A 36 17.42 7.83 -20.55
CA ASN A 36 17.21 8.98 -21.43
C ASN A 36 18.03 8.85 -22.73
N ASP A 37 17.91 9.83 -23.62
CA ASP A 37 18.59 9.86 -24.93
C ASP A 37 20.13 9.91 -24.84
N GLN A 38 20.66 10.30 -23.67
CA GLN A 38 22.10 10.29 -23.38
C GLN A 38 22.57 8.93 -22.81
N GLY A 39 21.66 7.96 -22.67
CA GLY A 39 21.92 6.64 -22.09
C GLY A 39 22.00 6.63 -20.57
N GLN A 40 21.71 7.74 -19.89
CA GLN A 40 21.73 7.84 -18.44
C GLN A 40 20.50 7.16 -17.84
N LEU A 41 20.69 6.45 -16.73
CA LEU A 41 19.61 5.79 -16.00
C LEU A 41 18.70 6.83 -15.35
N THR A 42 17.40 6.77 -15.64
CA THR A 42 16.37 7.64 -15.05
C THR A 42 15.43 6.89 -14.12
N GLY A 43 15.43 5.56 -14.18
CA GLY A 43 14.69 4.72 -13.26
C GLY A 43 15.07 3.26 -13.42
N GLN A 44 14.93 2.50 -12.33
CA GLN A 44 15.19 1.07 -12.31
C GLN A 44 14.09 0.35 -11.54
N LEU A 45 13.59 -0.75 -12.10
CA LEU A 45 12.70 -1.69 -11.43
C LEU A 45 13.37 -3.05 -11.41
N THR A 46 13.60 -3.60 -10.22
CA THR A 46 14.17 -4.94 -10.04
C THR A 46 13.16 -5.84 -9.34
N VAL A 47 12.80 -6.94 -9.99
CA VAL A 47 11.97 -8.00 -9.41
C VAL A 47 12.91 -9.13 -9.00
N GLY A 48 13.06 -9.31 -7.69
CA GLY A 48 13.81 -10.42 -7.10
C GLY A 48 12.90 -11.54 -6.59
N SER A 49 13.51 -12.55 -5.95
CA SER A 49 12.78 -13.67 -5.35
C SER A 49 11.97 -13.29 -4.10
N GLU A 50 12.38 -12.24 -3.38
CA GLU A 50 11.79 -11.85 -2.10
C GLU A 50 11.08 -10.50 -2.15
N MET A 51 11.56 -9.58 -2.99
CA MET A 51 11.06 -8.21 -3.05
C MET A 51 11.09 -7.63 -4.46
N VAL A 52 10.28 -6.58 -4.64
CA VAL A 52 10.34 -5.70 -5.80
C VAL A 52 10.92 -4.37 -5.35
N GLU A 53 11.98 -3.93 -6.02
CA GLU A 53 12.65 -2.66 -5.73
C GLU A 53 12.44 -1.69 -6.90
N ALA A 54 12.00 -0.47 -6.58
CA ALA A 54 11.87 0.62 -7.54
C ALA A 54 12.77 1.79 -7.13
N GLN A 55 13.74 2.11 -7.98
CA GLN A 55 14.57 3.32 -7.86
C GLN A 55 14.09 4.32 -8.90
N CYS A 56 13.39 5.35 -8.46
CA CYS A 56 12.78 6.36 -9.31
C CYS A 56 12.52 7.63 -8.51
N GLN A 57 12.30 8.75 -9.20
CA GLN A 57 11.98 10.03 -8.56
C GLN A 57 10.58 10.02 -7.92
N ARG A 58 9.65 9.25 -8.48
CA ARG A 58 8.28 9.12 -8.00
C ARG A 58 7.72 7.75 -8.33
N PHE A 59 7.18 7.07 -7.32
CA PHE A 59 6.51 5.79 -7.45
C PHE A 59 5.01 5.95 -7.16
N GLU A 60 4.15 5.41 -8.02
CA GLU A 60 2.70 5.44 -7.85
C GLU A 60 2.06 4.06 -8.02
N VAL A 61 1.11 3.74 -7.13
CA VAL A 61 0.16 2.65 -7.31
C VAL A 61 -1.20 3.25 -7.60
N ARG A 62 -1.82 2.85 -8.70
CA ARG A 62 -3.12 3.36 -9.15
C ARG A 62 -4.21 2.29 -9.06
N SER A 63 -5.46 2.73 -9.02
CA SER A 63 -6.63 1.87 -9.15
C SER A 63 -6.62 1.12 -10.48
N ALA A 64 -7.38 0.02 -10.56
CA ALA A 64 -7.43 -0.83 -11.75
C ALA A 64 -7.93 -0.09 -13.02
N ASP A 65 -8.77 0.94 -12.84
CA ASP A 65 -9.24 1.85 -13.90
C ASP A 65 -8.21 2.95 -14.25
N GLY A 66 -7.14 3.09 -13.47
CA GLY A 66 -6.09 4.11 -13.63
C GLY A 66 -6.46 5.51 -13.14
N GLU A 67 -7.71 5.74 -12.72
CA GLU A 67 -8.24 7.08 -12.44
C GLU A 67 -7.74 7.66 -11.11
N ARG A 68 -7.45 6.82 -10.11
CA ARG A 68 -7.10 7.25 -8.76
C ARG A 68 -5.73 6.72 -8.34
N VAL A 69 -4.95 7.59 -7.69
CA VAL A 69 -3.69 7.20 -7.03
C VAL A 69 -4.03 6.66 -5.64
N LEU A 70 -3.65 5.42 -5.36
CA LEU A 70 -3.87 4.74 -4.09
C LEU A 70 -2.67 4.89 -3.15
N PHE A 71 -1.47 4.99 -3.71
CA PHE A 71 -0.22 5.21 -3.00
C PHE A 71 0.72 6.00 -3.90
N SER A 72 1.40 7.00 -3.35
CA SER A 72 2.51 7.70 -4.01
C SER A 72 3.65 7.89 -3.03
N ALA A 73 4.88 7.79 -3.54
CA ALA A 73 6.08 8.11 -2.78
C ALA A 73 7.08 8.85 -3.67
N ASP A 74 7.60 9.95 -3.17
CA ASP A 74 8.75 10.67 -3.72
C ASP A 74 9.71 11.09 -2.60
N GLU A 75 10.67 11.97 -2.90
CA GLU A 75 11.67 12.42 -1.91
C GLU A 75 11.08 13.31 -0.82
N GLU A 76 9.92 13.94 -1.06
CA GLU A 76 9.32 14.92 -0.15
C GLU A 76 8.25 14.27 0.73
N GLU A 77 7.39 13.44 0.12
CA GLU A 77 6.26 12.85 0.83
C GLU A 77 5.87 11.43 0.38
N ILE A 78 5.16 10.75 1.27
CA ILE A 78 4.43 9.52 0.98
C ILE A 78 2.95 9.77 1.23
N SER A 79 2.14 9.61 0.19
CA SER A 79 0.70 9.86 0.24
C SER A 79 -0.05 8.54 0.06
N ILE A 80 -1.07 8.32 0.90
CA ILE A 80 -1.91 7.13 0.87
C ILE A 80 -3.34 7.57 0.58
N GLY A 81 -3.80 7.33 -0.65
CA GLY A 81 -5.11 7.77 -1.17
C GLY A 81 -6.26 6.80 -0.92
N THR A 82 -6.11 5.82 -0.03
CA THR A 82 -7.17 4.87 0.32
C THR A 82 -8.09 5.42 1.41
N GLU A 83 -9.38 5.09 1.33
CA GLU A 83 -10.37 5.36 2.39
C GLU A 83 -10.04 4.64 3.70
N LYS A 84 -9.24 3.58 3.64
CA LYS A 84 -8.91 2.75 4.80
C LYS A 84 -7.43 2.37 4.81
N LEU A 85 -6.70 2.89 5.78
CA LEU A 85 -5.37 2.44 6.15
C LEU A 85 -5.47 1.46 7.34
N ARG A 86 -4.90 0.26 7.20
CA ARG A 86 -4.80 -0.72 8.29
C ARG A 86 -3.34 -1.06 8.52
N VAL A 87 -2.87 -0.85 9.75
CA VAL A 87 -1.54 -1.26 10.20
C VAL A 87 -1.66 -2.61 10.89
N THR A 88 -0.92 -3.61 10.42
CA THR A 88 -0.96 -4.99 10.95
C THR A 88 0.37 -5.47 11.51
N GLY A 89 1.40 -4.62 11.54
CA GLY A 89 2.68 -4.97 12.16
C GLY A 89 2.51 -5.18 13.66
N ASN A 90 3.24 -6.17 14.22
CA ASN A 90 3.17 -6.49 15.65
C ASN A 90 3.50 -5.29 16.54
N GLU A 91 4.37 -4.40 16.08
CA GLU A 91 4.80 -3.19 16.79
C GLU A 91 3.87 -1.97 16.57
N GLY A 92 2.80 -2.12 15.78
CA GLY A 92 1.88 -1.03 15.48
C GLY A 92 2.51 0.09 14.64
N VAL A 93 2.04 1.32 14.85
CA VAL A 93 2.56 2.54 14.22
C VAL A 93 2.76 3.60 15.30
N VAL A 94 3.88 4.31 15.23
CA VAL A 94 4.18 5.44 16.13
C VAL A 94 4.03 6.73 15.34
N PHE A 95 3.14 7.61 15.80
CA PHE A 95 3.04 8.97 15.29
C PHE A 95 3.79 9.89 16.24
N SER A 96 4.90 10.47 15.76
CA SER A 96 5.72 11.41 16.55
C SER A 96 5.04 12.76 16.76
N HIS A 97 4.04 13.07 15.93
CA HIS A 97 3.28 14.30 15.94
C HIS A 97 1.78 14.01 15.90
N SER A 98 0.97 15.06 15.98
CA SER A 98 -0.48 14.96 15.91
C SER A 98 -0.95 14.34 14.60
N VAL A 99 -1.97 13.48 14.69
CA VAL A 99 -2.70 12.97 13.53
C VAL A 99 -3.91 13.87 13.31
N GLU A 100 -4.02 14.45 12.11
CA GLU A 100 -5.15 15.27 11.69
C GLU A 100 -6.14 14.45 10.86
N THR A 101 -7.43 14.78 10.96
CA THR A 101 -8.49 14.18 10.15
C THR A 101 -9.42 15.28 9.65
N SER A 102 -9.82 15.19 8.37
CA SER A 102 -10.64 16.20 7.71
C SER A 102 -12.07 16.25 8.23
N HIS A 103 -12.64 15.10 8.62
CA HIS A 103 -14.01 15.05 9.11
C HIS A 103 -14.20 14.01 10.21
N VAL A 104 -14.98 14.40 11.21
CA VAL A 104 -15.21 13.64 12.42
C VAL A 104 -16.71 13.64 12.70
N ARG A 105 -17.36 12.48 12.66
CA ARG A 105 -18.83 12.37 12.81
C ARG A 105 -19.23 11.20 13.70
N ALA A 106 -20.20 11.44 14.57
CA ALA A 106 -20.91 10.39 15.33
C ALA A 106 -22.09 9.85 14.53
N GLU A 107 -22.57 8.66 14.88
CA GLU A 107 -23.83 8.14 14.34
C GLU A 107 -25.00 9.12 14.63
N PRO A 108 -26.02 9.20 13.77
CA PRO A 108 -27.18 10.04 14.00
C PRO A 108 -27.79 9.76 15.39
N PHE A 109 -28.15 10.83 16.11
CA PHE A 109 -28.69 10.79 17.48
C PHE A 109 -27.72 10.28 18.56
N GLN A 110 -26.41 10.24 18.28
CA GLN A 110 -25.38 9.98 19.28
C GLN A 110 -24.44 11.18 19.40
N ASP A 111 -24.05 11.49 20.65
CA ASP A 111 -23.01 12.48 20.89
C ASP A 111 -21.66 11.96 20.38
N LEU A 112 -20.84 12.90 19.90
CA LEU A 112 -19.45 12.63 19.58
C LEU A 112 -18.69 12.35 20.87
N LYS A 113 -18.51 11.07 21.20
CA LYS A 113 -17.68 10.64 22.33
C LYS A 113 -16.22 10.97 22.02
N SER A 114 -15.42 11.24 23.05
CA SER A 114 -14.00 11.55 22.88
C SER A 114 -13.34 10.50 21.98
N PHE A 115 -12.54 10.97 21.00
CA PHE A 115 -11.73 10.09 20.16
C PHE A 115 -10.66 9.46 21.05
N HIS A 116 -11.01 8.36 21.70
CA HIS A 116 -10.02 7.49 22.30
C HIS A 116 -9.34 6.77 21.15
N MET A 117 -8.23 7.32 20.67
CA MET A 117 -7.33 6.57 19.81
C MET A 117 -6.80 5.43 20.69
N CYS A 118 -7.39 4.25 20.55
CA CYS A 118 -6.98 3.07 21.29
C CYS A 118 -5.64 2.62 20.70
N VAL A 119 -4.55 3.23 21.16
CA VAL A 119 -3.22 2.61 21.09
C VAL A 119 -3.24 1.54 22.18
N PRO A 120 -3.23 0.24 21.86
CA PRO A 120 -3.10 -0.78 22.88
C PRO A 120 -1.74 -0.61 23.54
N SER A 121 -1.71 -0.01 24.73
CA SER A 121 -0.60 -0.09 25.64
C SER A 121 -0.51 -1.54 26.13
N PHE A 122 0.45 -2.29 25.59
CA PHE A 122 0.72 -3.69 25.92
C PHE A 122 1.20 -3.93 27.38
N SER A 123 1.13 -2.91 28.25
CA SER A 123 1.47 -3.04 29.66
C SER A 123 0.34 -3.53 30.55
N ASP A 124 -0.92 -3.57 30.07
CA ASP A 124 -2.04 -4.05 30.88
C ASP A 124 -2.29 -5.55 30.64
N PRO A 125 -2.25 -6.40 31.68
CA PRO A 125 -2.68 -7.78 31.56
C PRO A 125 -4.18 -7.84 31.19
N PRO A 126 -4.64 -8.93 30.53
CA PRO A 126 -6.02 -9.05 30.11
C PRO A 126 -6.95 -9.03 31.34
N HIS A 127 -7.57 -7.88 31.60
CA HIS A 127 -8.65 -7.80 32.55
C HIS A 127 -9.91 -8.41 31.92
N PRO A 128 -10.56 -9.40 32.55
CA PRO A 128 -11.82 -9.93 32.05
C PRO A 128 -12.86 -8.82 32.07
N CYS A 129 -13.53 -8.60 30.93
CA CYS A 129 -14.64 -7.67 30.82
C CYS A 129 -15.70 -8.01 31.88
N PRO A 130 -16.20 -7.02 32.64
CA PRO A 130 -17.33 -7.26 33.54
C PRO A 130 -18.56 -7.65 32.70
N PRO A 131 -19.38 -8.62 33.16
CA PRO A 131 -20.59 -8.99 32.44
C PRO A 131 -21.56 -7.79 32.39
N PRO A 132 -22.37 -7.67 31.32
CA PRO A 132 -23.34 -6.60 31.20
C PRO A 132 -24.33 -6.65 32.38
N PRO A 133 -24.80 -5.49 32.87
CA PRO A 133 -25.80 -5.47 33.93
C PRO A 133 -27.07 -6.16 33.45
N PHE A 134 -27.54 -7.14 34.24
CA PHE A 134 -28.81 -7.80 34.01
C PHE A 134 -29.92 -6.74 34.01
N LEU A 135 -30.57 -6.55 32.86
CA LEU A 135 -31.85 -5.84 32.78
C LEU A 135 -32.88 -6.67 33.55
N SER A 136 -33.25 -6.21 34.74
CA SER A 136 -34.45 -6.68 35.41
C SER A 136 -35.65 -6.32 34.53
N ARG A 137 -36.28 -7.36 33.95
CA ARG A 137 -37.65 -7.24 33.46
C ARG A 137 -38.52 -6.78 34.62
N TYR A 138 -39.09 -5.59 34.51
CA TYR A 138 -40.32 -5.27 35.22
C TYR A 138 -41.48 -5.90 34.45
N GLU A 139 -42.01 -7.01 34.96
CA GLU A 139 -43.39 -7.40 34.71
C GLU A 139 -44.25 -6.68 35.75
N LYS A 140 -45.14 -5.80 35.29
CA LYS A 140 -46.50 -5.59 35.79
C LYS A 140 -47.36 -5.03 34.68
#